data_AF-A0A0S3KES5-F1
#
_entry.id   AF-A0A0S3KES5-F1
#
_cell.length_a   1.000
_cell.length_b   1.000
_cell.length_c   1.000
_cell.angle_alpha   90.00
_cell.angle_beta   90.00
_cell.angle_gamma   90.00
#
_symmetry.space_group_name_H-M   'P 1'
#
loop_
_entity.id
_entity.type
_entity.pdbx_description
1 polymer ?
#
loop_
_entity_poly.entity_id
_entity_poly.type
_entity_poly.pdbx_seq_one_letter_code
_entity_poly.pdbx_strand_id
1 'polypeptide(L)'
;MGKTTERQQEWVALKYLILSKSQSDYRMIGKLCADNEWDEEKEQQFRSYLQHALAEPPKKGNLLNAYQHVWGYFKHKATKVEREKYEELIKTFSLEQDELAPFLKELTLNYQEQYLLQSRLLFPKEEQ
;
A
#
# COMPACT_ATOMS: atom_id res chain seq x y z
N MET A 1 -4.25 -5.14 -25.74
CA MET A 1 -4.29 -4.61 -24.37
C MET A 1 -4.69 -5.76 -23.46
N GLY A 2 -3.74 -6.30 -22.68
CA GLY A 2 -3.99 -7.46 -21.83
C GLY A 2 -4.98 -7.09 -20.73
N LYS A 3 -6.06 -7.86 -20.58
CA LYS A 3 -7.00 -7.72 -19.47
C LYS A 3 -6.22 -8.05 -18.18
N THR A 4 -5.99 -7.07 -17.33
CA THR A 4 -5.50 -7.30 -15.97
C THR A 4 -6.48 -8.24 -15.29
N THR A 5 -6.01 -9.37 -14.76
CA THR A 5 -6.88 -10.34 -14.09
C THR A 5 -7.40 -9.74 -12.79
N GLU A 6 -8.58 -10.19 -12.33
CA GLU A 6 -9.19 -9.74 -11.08
C GLU A 6 -8.21 -9.78 -9.89
N ARG A 7 -7.35 -10.82 -9.83
CA ARG A 7 -6.34 -10.99 -8.78
C ARG A 7 -5.21 -9.97 -8.87
N GLN A 8 -4.81 -9.57 -10.08
CA GLN A 8 -3.84 -8.50 -10.26
C GLN A 8 -4.40 -7.15 -9.81
N GLN A 9 -5.70 -6.89 -10.05
CA GLN A 9 -6.36 -5.69 -9.55
C GLN A 9 -6.46 -5.71 -8.02
N GLU A 10 -6.84 -6.84 -7.44
CA GLU A 10 -6.88 -7.05 -5.99
C GLU A 10 -5.49 -6.84 -5.36
N TRP A 11 -4.45 -7.44 -5.93
CA TRP A 11 -3.08 -7.27 -5.47
C TRP A 11 -2.64 -5.82 -5.52
N VAL A 12 -2.86 -5.12 -6.63
CA VAL A 12 -2.46 -3.72 -6.78
C VAL A 12 -3.13 -2.84 -5.71
N ALA A 13 -4.42 -3.06 -5.43
CA ALA A 13 -5.14 -2.33 -4.40
C ALA A 13 -4.60 -2.62 -2.99
N LEU A 14 -4.17 -3.86 -2.72
CA LEU A 14 -3.77 -4.30 -1.38
C LEU A 14 -2.27 -4.19 -1.09
N LYS A 15 -1.42 -4.08 -2.11
CA LYS A 15 0.04 -4.27 -1.94
C LYS A 15 0.65 -3.39 -0.83
N TYR A 16 0.25 -2.13 -0.72
CA TYR A 16 0.80 -1.24 0.31
C TYR A 16 0.16 -1.47 1.69
N LEU A 17 -1.09 -1.90 1.74
CA LEU A 17 -1.71 -2.37 2.97
C LEU A 17 -0.96 -3.61 3.49
N ILE A 18 -0.68 -4.58 2.62
CA ILE A 18 0.07 -5.78 2.99
C ILE A 18 1.50 -5.43 3.39
N LEU A 19 2.18 -4.55 2.66
CA LEU A 19 3.51 -4.07 3.04
C LEU A 19 3.51 -3.39 4.43
N SER A 20 2.45 -2.65 4.75
CA SER A 20 2.29 -2.00 6.06
C SER A 20 2.12 -2.99 7.23
N LYS A 21 1.76 -4.24 6.91
CA LYS A 21 1.52 -5.31 7.88
C LYS A 21 2.68 -6.30 7.94
N SER A 22 3.10 -6.81 6.80
CA SER A 22 4.09 -7.88 6.66
C SER A 22 4.88 -7.75 5.35
N GLN A 23 6.17 -7.42 5.47
CA GLN A 23 7.07 -7.35 4.32
C GLN A 23 7.32 -8.73 3.70
N SER A 24 7.30 -9.80 4.51
CA SER A 24 7.44 -11.18 4.03
C SER A 24 6.27 -11.57 3.14
N ASP A 25 5.03 -11.33 3.58
CA ASP A 25 3.84 -11.68 2.79
C ASP A 25 3.73 -10.83 1.54
N TYR A 26 4.07 -9.54 1.62
CA TYR A 26 4.18 -8.67 0.44
C TYR A 26 5.09 -9.27 -0.64
N ARG A 27 6.26 -9.79 -0.24
CA ARG A 27 7.21 -10.40 -1.17
C ARG A 27 6.67 -11.70 -1.75
N MET A 28 6.03 -12.53 -0.94
CA MET A 28 5.47 -13.81 -1.40
C MET A 28 4.33 -13.58 -2.39
N ILE A 29 3.36 -12.73 -2.05
CA ILE A 29 2.25 -12.39 -2.94
C ILE A 29 2.76 -11.74 -4.23
N GLY A 30 3.72 -10.83 -4.14
CA GLY A 30 4.32 -10.19 -5.31
C GLY A 30 4.95 -11.19 -6.29
N LYS A 31 5.56 -12.28 -5.79
CA LYS A 31 6.07 -13.37 -6.63
C LYS A 31 4.95 -14.15 -7.29
N LEU A 32 3.88 -14.48 -6.55
CA LEU A 32 2.72 -15.15 -7.12
C LEU A 32 2.11 -14.31 -8.26
N CYS A 33 1.88 -13.02 -8.03
CA CYS A 33 1.26 -12.14 -9.04
C CYS A 33 2.16 -11.80 -10.25
N ALA A 34 3.47 -12.08 -10.20
CA ALA A 34 4.39 -11.84 -11.32
C ALA A 34 4.30 -12.92 -12.40
N ASP A 35 3.81 -14.11 -12.04
CA ASP A 35 3.62 -15.22 -12.95
C ASP A 35 2.19 -15.22 -13.52
N ASN A 36 2.08 -15.45 -14.83
CA ASN A 36 0.85 -15.31 -15.62
C ASN A 36 -0.08 -16.52 -15.50
N GLU A 37 0.43 -17.68 -15.09
CA GLU A 37 -0.39 -18.87 -14.86
C GLU A 37 -1.09 -18.76 -13.50
N TRP A 38 -2.38 -19.10 -13.44
CA TRP A 38 -3.16 -19.01 -12.20
C TRP A 38 -3.98 -20.27 -12.01
N ASP A 39 -3.57 -21.09 -11.04
CA ASP A 39 -4.25 -22.32 -10.66
C ASP A 39 -4.83 -22.21 -9.23
N GLU A 40 -5.47 -23.29 -8.80
CA GLU A 40 -6.13 -23.37 -7.50
C GLU A 40 -5.14 -23.35 -6.34
N GLU A 41 -3.95 -23.96 -6.49
CA GLU A 41 -2.92 -23.94 -5.45
C GLU A 41 -2.42 -22.52 -5.20
N LYS A 42 -2.16 -21.78 -6.28
CA LYS A 42 -1.73 -20.38 -6.23
C LYS A 42 -2.80 -19.47 -5.62
N GLU A 43 -4.08 -19.70 -5.91
CA GLU A 43 -5.18 -18.99 -5.26
C GLU A 43 -5.18 -19.27 -3.74
N GLN A 44 -5.04 -20.52 -3.32
CA GLN A 44 -4.97 -20.88 -1.90
C GLN A 44 -3.78 -20.21 -1.19
N GLN A 45 -2.60 -20.23 -1.80
CA GLN A 45 -1.41 -19.56 -1.28
C GLN A 45 -1.61 -18.04 -1.18
N PHE A 46 -2.16 -17.42 -2.24
CA PHE A 46 -2.48 -15.99 -2.25
C PHE A 46 -3.40 -15.62 -1.09
N ARG A 47 -4.50 -16.37 -0.88
CA ARG A 47 -5.45 -16.14 0.20
C ARG A 47 -4.81 -16.34 1.57
N SER A 48 -3.97 -17.37 1.73
CA SER A 48 -3.26 -17.64 2.99
C SER A 48 -2.32 -16.50 3.38
N TYR A 49 -1.46 -16.03 2.47
CA TYR A 49 -0.56 -14.91 2.73
C TYR A 49 -1.33 -13.61 3.01
N LEU A 50 -2.42 -13.39 2.27
CA LEU A 50 -3.27 -12.22 2.47
C LEU A 50 -3.91 -12.21 3.86
N GLN A 51 -4.53 -13.32 4.25
CA GLN A 51 -5.15 -13.48 5.56
C GLN A 51 -4.12 -13.32 6.69
N HIS A 52 -2.96 -13.96 6.55
CA HIS A 52 -1.88 -13.84 7.53
C HIS A 52 -1.44 -12.39 7.73
N ALA A 53 -1.14 -11.68 6.63
CA ALA A 53 -0.75 -10.28 6.71
C ALA A 53 -1.84 -9.38 7.31
N LEU A 54 -3.12 -9.59 6.96
CA LEU A 54 -4.21 -8.77 7.49
C LEU A 54 -4.46 -9.01 8.99
N ALA A 55 -4.16 -10.21 9.50
CA ALA A 55 -4.24 -10.54 10.92
C ALA A 55 -3.09 -9.94 11.75
N GLU A 56 -1.99 -9.51 11.12
CA GLU A 56 -0.86 -8.93 11.85
C GLU A 56 -1.23 -7.60 12.52
N PRO A 57 -0.79 -7.37 13.77
CA PRO A 57 -0.99 -6.10 14.44
C PRO A 57 -0.22 -4.98 13.71
N PRO A 58 -0.71 -3.73 13.75
CA PRO A 58 0.00 -2.60 13.16
C PRO A 58 1.38 -2.43 13.83
N LYS A 59 2.43 -2.33 13.01
CA LYS A 59 3.81 -2.11 13.48
C LYS A 59 4.29 -0.78 12.91
N LYS A 60 4.75 0.12 13.79
CA LYS A 60 5.24 1.47 13.43
C LYS A 60 6.20 1.43 12.24
N GLY A 61 7.22 0.56 12.31
CA GLY A 61 8.23 0.45 11.26
C GLY A 61 7.67 -0.01 9.91
N ASN A 62 6.73 -0.96 9.90
CA ASN A 62 6.14 -1.48 8.68
C ASN A 62 5.23 -0.43 8.03
N LEU A 63 4.42 0.27 8.83
CA LEU A 63 3.53 1.32 8.35
C LEU A 63 4.33 2.50 7.78
N LEU A 64 5.38 2.94 8.48
CA LEU A 64 6.30 3.98 8.00
C LEU A 64 6.97 3.58 6.69
N ASN A 65 7.42 2.32 6.57
CA ASN A 65 8.00 1.80 5.33
C ASN A 65 6.99 1.85 4.17
N ALA A 66 5.74 1.44 4.39
CA ALA A 66 4.70 1.55 3.38
C ALA A 66 4.46 3.01 2.95
N TYR A 67 4.44 3.96 3.89
CA TYR A 67 4.33 5.39 3.58
C TYR A 67 5.52 5.94 2.80
N GLN A 68 6.75 5.49 3.08
CA GLN A 68 7.92 5.86 2.29
C GLN A 68 7.83 5.37 0.84
N HIS A 69 7.28 4.18 0.62
CA HIS A 69 7.01 3.69 -0.73
C HIS A 69 5.95 4.53 -1.45
N VAL A 70 4.87 4.92 -0.76
CA VAL A 70 3.84 5.82 -1.30
C VAL A 70 4.42 7.21 -1.61
N TRP A 71 5.24 7.77 -0.71
CA TRP A 71 5.96 9.03 -0.93
C TRP A 71 6.84 9.02 -2.18
N GLY A 72 7.38 7.85 -2.54
CA GLY A 72 8.16 7.65 -3.76
C GLY A 72 7.47 8.15 -5.04
N TYR A 73 6.14 8.13 -5.10
CA TYR A 73 5.35 8.66 -6.22
C TYR A 73 5.36 10.19 -6.28
N PHE A 74 5.53 10.86 -5.14
CA PHE A 74 5.42 12.32 -5.00
C PHE A 74 6.76 13.04 -5.00
N LYS A 75 7.86 12.38 -4.58
CA LYS A 75 9.16 13.05 -4.33
C LYS A 75 9.65 13.99 -5.45
N HIS A 76 9.40 13.66 -6.71
CA HIS A 76 9.85 14.46 -7.86
C HIS A 76 8.88 15.54 -8.34
N LYS A 77 7.62 15.51 -7.89
CA LYS A 77 6.55 16.45 -8.29
C LYS A 77 6.01 17.31 -7.15
N ALA A 78 6.24 16.89 -5.91
CA ALA A 78 5.92 17.62 -4.69
C ALA A 78 6.62 18.99 -4.70
N THR A 79 5.87 20.01 -4.31
CA THR A 79 6.38 21.35 -4.02
C THR A 79 7.35 21.33 -2.83
N LYS A 80 8.12 22.39 -2.67
CA LYS A 80 9.01 22.55 -1.51
C LYS A 80 8.24 22.41 -0.19
N VAL A 81 7.07 23.06 -0.09
CA VAL A 81 6.21 23.04 1.11
C VAL A 81 5.72 21.62 1.43
N GLU A 82 5.28 20.85 0.42
CA GLU A 82 4.84 19.46 0.63
C GLU A 82 5.99 18.54 1.04
N ARG A 83 7.21 18.75 0.51
CA ARG A 83 8.40 18.00 0.93
C ARG A 83 8.76 18.30 2.38
N GLU A 84 8.78 19.57 2.77
CA GLU A 84 9.06 19.99 4.15
C GLU A 84 8.02 19.42 5.13
N LYS A 85 6.73 19.49 4.77
CA LYS A 85 5.65 18.88 5.56
C LYS A 85 5.84 17.37 5.70
N TYR A 86 6.15 16.66 4.61
CA TYR A 86 6.42 15.22 4.66
C TYR A 86 7.59 14.88 5.60
N GLU A 87 8.69 15.63 5.52
CA GLU A 87 9.88 15.42 6.35
C GLU A 87 9.63 15.69 7.84
N GLU A 88 8.70 16.59 8.18
CA GLU A 88 8.26 16.80 9.55
C GLU A 88 7.41 15.60 10.03
N LEU A 89 6.38 15.25 9.25
CA LEU A 89 5.44 14.17 9.58
C LEU A 89 6.15 12.82 9.76
N ILE A 90 7.18 12.52 8.97
CA ILE A 90 7.94 11.27 9.13
C ILE A 90 8.75 11.21 10.43
N LYS A 91 9.19 12.36 10.95
CA LYS A 91 9.97 12.45 12.20
C LYS A 91 9.05 12.34 13.42
N THR A 92 7.86 12.92 13.34
CA THR A 92 6.88 12.95 14.45
C THR A 92 5.93 11.75 14.44
N PHE A 93 5.94 10.94 13.38
CA PHE A 93 5.03 9.80 13.21
C PHE A 93 4.95 8.87 14.43
N SER A 94 3.72 8.56 14.82
CA SER A 94 3.37 7.52 15.78
C SER A 94 2.11 6.78 15.32
N LEU A 95 1.87 5.58 15.88
CA LEU A 95 0.65 4.83 15.56
C LEU A 95 -0.62 5.47 16.14
N GLU A 96 -0.49 6.25 17.21
CA GLU A 96 -1.60 6.94 17.87
C GLU A 96 -1.97 8.25 17.16
N GLN A 97 -1.00 8.85 16.45
CA GLN A 97 -1.15 10.12 15.73
C GLN A 97 -0.58 9.94 14.31
N ASP A 98 -1.39 9.33 13.44
CA ASP A 98 -1.05 9.12 12.04
C ASP A 98 -1.54 10.27 11.15
N GLU A 99 -0.74 11.32 11.08
CA GLU A 99 -0.94 12.44 10.16
C GLU A 99 -0.35 12.20 8.75
N LEU A 100 0.44 11.13 8.58
CA LEU A 100 0.99 10.75 7.28
C LEU A 100 -0.10 10.20 6.36
N ALA A 101 -1.00 9.36 6.88
CA ALA A 101 -2.13 8.82 6.11
C ALA A 101 -2.98 9.91 5.42
N PRO A 102 -3.57 10.90 6.14
CA PRO A 102 -4.39 11.93 5.51
C PRO A 102 -3.57 12.82 4.56
N PHE A 103 -2.32 13.12 4.89
CA PHE A 103 -1.46 13.91 4.00
C PHE A 103 -1.17 13.19 2.68
N LEU A 104 -0.78 11.91 2.70
CA LEU A 104 -0.52 11.13 1.50
C LEU A 104 -1.80 10.87 0.69
N LYS A 105 -2.95 10.75 1.36
CA LYS A 105 -4.26 10.68 0.71
C LYS A 105 -4.58 11.96 -0.06
N GLU A 106 -4.36 13.13 0.56
CA GLU A 106 -4.55 14.44 -0.09
C GLU A 106 -3.65 14.59 -1.32
N LEU A 107 -2.35 14.27 -1.20
CA LEU A 107 -1.44 14.30 -2.35
C LEU A 107 -1.89 13.37 -3.47
N THR A 108 -2.39 12.18 -3.12
CA THR A 108 -2.90 11.22 -4.10
C THR A 108 -4.07 11.79 -4.90
N LEU A 109 -4.98 12.51 -4.24
CA LEU A 109 -6.10 13.18 -4.88
C LEU A 109 -5.64 14.39 -5.71
N ASN A 110 -4.76 15.23 -5.17
CA ASN A 110 -4.30 16.45 -5.84
C ASN A 110 -3.53 16.15 -7.13
N TYR A 111 -2.64 15.16 -7.09
CA TYR A 111 -1.86 14.75 -8.25
C TYR A 111 -2.53 13.70 -9.13
N GLN A 112 -3.74 13.24 -8.77
CA GLN A 112 -4.51 12.25 -9.53
C GLN A 112 -3.71 10.96 -9.83
N GLU A 113 -2.96 10.47 -8.84
CA GLU A 113 -2.13 9.27 -8.99
C GLU A 113 -2.99 8.01 -9.11
N GLN A 114 -3.31 7.64 -10.36
CA GLN A 114 -4.20 6.53 -10.71
C GLN A 114 -3.85 5.24 -9.98
N TYR A 115 -2.55 4.96 -9.82
CA TYR A 115 -2.11 3.77 -9.14
C TYR A 115 -2.42 3.77 -7.64
N LEU A 116 -2.34 4.94 -6.99
CA LEU A 116 -2.57 5.09 -5.55
C LEU A 116 -4.05 5.34 -5.21
N LEU A 117 -4.85 5.83 -6.16
CA LEU A 117 -6.31 6.03 -5.98
C LEU A 117 -7.06 4.74 -5.64
N GLN A 118 -6.52 3.59 -6.06
CA GLN A 118 -7.05 2.25 -5.74
C GLN A 118 -6.43 1.63 -4.48
N SER A 119 -5.49 2.31 -3.81
CA SER A 119 -4.76 1.78 -2.65
C SER A 119 -5.65 1.68 -1.41
N ARG A 120 -5.79 0.47 -0.88
CA ARG A 120 -6.53 0.18 0.37
C ARG A 120 -5.85 0.75 1.62
N LEU A 121 -4.57 1.07 1.54
CA LEU A 121 -3.86 1.76 2.63
C LEU A 121 -4.37 3.20 2.83
N LEU A 122 -4.67 3.91 1.73
CA LEU A 122 -5.10 5.32 1.76
C LEU A 122 -6.62 5.48 1.65
N PHE A 123 -7.27 4.54 0.97
CA PHE A 123 -8.71 4.48 0.73
C PHE A 123 -9.24 3.10 1.16
N PRO A 124 -9.31 2.83 2.48
CA PRO A 124 -9.93 1.61 2.97
C PRO A 124 -11.37 1.53 2.47
N LYS A 125 -11.82 0.31 2.14
CA LYS A 125 -13.25 0.08 1.90
C LYS A 125 -13.94 0.24 3.25
N GLU A 126 -14.99 1.06 3.32
CA GLU A 126 -15.92 1.00 4.45
C GLU A 126 -16.45 -0.45 4.50
N GLU A 127 -16.21 -1.15 5.60
CA GLU A 127 -16.91 -2.41 5.87
C GLU A 127 -18.40 -2.05 6.01
N GLN A 128 -19.21 -2.51 5.05
CA GLN A 128 -20.67 -2.43 5.14
C GLN A 128 -21.20 -3.51 6.07
#